data_AF-A0A8R1EFS3-F1
#
_entry.id   AF-A0A8R1EFS3-F1
#
_cell.length_a   1.000
_cell.length_b   1.000
_cell.length_c   1.000
_cell.angle_alpha   90.00
_cell.angle_beta   90.00
_cell.angle_gamma   90.00
#
_symmetry.space_group_name_H-M   'P 1'
#
loop_
_entity.id
_entity.type
_entity.pdbx_description
1 polymer ?
#
loop_
_entity_poly.entity_id
_entity_poly.type
_entity_poly.pdbx_seq_one_letter_code
_entity_poly.pdbx_strand_id
1 'polypeptide(L)'
;MKSVPDFVREFCFKDDEVCESVRLHGKRFSTVKTGKSDDTCVQFVEGDEVFYGRLVAIFIGEYRGIRFLLKRFRTSLAHLKLVMDRCLKTEGEVQKYRDIADVLSNSSFGATLTDYGAYVVVKSENVMGHAITSIVGNLLIVLPVTNRITCS
;
A
#
# COMPACT_ATOMS: atom_id res chain seq x y z
N MET A 1 17.61 21.24 -5.82
CA MET A 1 16.32 20.52 -5.92
C MET A 1 16.48 19.40 -6.92
N LYS A 2 16.22 18.14 -6.54
CA LYS A 2 16.08 17.08 -7.55
C LYS A 2 14.87 17.43 -8.42
N SER A 3 15.00 17.29 -9.74
CA SER A 3 13.87 17.51 -10.64
C SER A 3 12.75 16.53 -10.30
N VAL A 4 11.54 17.06 -10.09
CA VAL A 4 10.34 16.24 -9.94
C VAL A 4 10.12 15.50 -11.27
N PRO A 5 10.00 14.16 -11.27
CA PRO A 5 9.74 13.40 -12.49
C PRO A 5 8.48 13.87 -13.20
N ASP A 6 8.48 13.88 -14.53
CA ASP A 6 7.38 14.48 -15.32
C ASP A 6 6.03 13.83 -15.05
N PHE A 7 5.98 12.51 -14.90
CA PHE A 7 4.74 11.80 -14.56
C PHE A 7 4.16 12.21 -13.20
N VAL A 8 4.99 12.67 -12.25
CA VAL A 8 4.52 13.16 -10.94
C VAL A 8 3.87 14.53 -11.09
N ARG A 9 4.35 15.35 -12.03
CA ARG A 9 3.83 16.72 -12.27
C ARG A 9 2.37 16.72 -12.70
N GLU A 10 1.91 15.67 -13.38
CA GLU A 10 0.50 15.50 -13.77
C GLU A 10 -0.46 15.47 -12.56
N PHE A 11 0.06 15.17 -11.37
CA PHE A 11 -0.70 15.09 -10.12
C PHE A 11 -0.47 16.28 -9.18
N CYS A 12 0.46 17.18 -9.52
CA CYS A 12 0.80 18.37 -8.74
C CYS A 12 -0.13 19.55 -9.10
N PHE A 13 -0.50 20.32 -8.09
CA PHE A 13 -0.96 21.68 -8.29
C PHE A 13 0.24 22.63 -8.41
N LYS A 14 -0.02 23.83 -8.96
CA LYS A 14 1.01 24.84 -9.24
C LYS A 14 1.75 25.30 -7.98
N ASP A 15 1.10 25.27 -6.82
CA ASP A 15 1.57 25.70 -5.51
C ASP A 15 2.13 24.56 -4.65
N ASP A 16 2.22 23.34 -5.17
CA ASP A 16 2.73 22.21 -4.40
C ASP A 16 4.26 22.24 -4.27
N GLU A 17 4.73 22.12 -3.04
CA GLU A 17 6.09 21.63 -2.77
C GLU A 17 6.09 20.10 -2.80
N VAL A 18 7.07 19.52 -3.50
CA VAL A 18 7.27 18.06 -3.53
C VAL A 18 8.39 17.66 -2.59
N CYS A 19 8.09 16.78 -1.64
CA CYS A 19 9.04 16.36 -0.62
C CYS A 19 9.33 14.84 -0.69
N GLU A 20 10.53 14.43 -0.25
CA GLU A 20 10.89 13.01 -0.16
C GLU A 20 10.34 12.34 1.10
N SER A 21 10.11 13.09 2.18
CA SER A 21 9.63 12.55 3.46
C SER A 21 8.88 13.58 4.28
N VAL A 22 7.91 13.12 5.07
CA VAL A 22 7.19 13.93 6.06
C VAL A 22 6.98 13.13 7.34
N ARG A 23 6.82 13.81 8.48
CA ARG A 23 6.40 13.19 9.75
C ARG A 23 4.98 13.61 10.07
N LEU A 24 4.09 12.65 10.28
CA LEU A 24 2.71 12.85 10.68
C LEU A 24 2.38 11.95 11.86
N HIS A 25 1.80 12.52 12.93
CA HIS A 25 1.42 11.78 14.14
C HIS A 25 2.55 10.88 14.70
N GLY A 26 3.79 11.38 14.70
CA GLY A 26 4.97 10.65 15.16
C GLY A 26 5.49 9.57 14.20
N LYS A 27 4.77 9.28 13.11
CA LYS A 27 5.17 8.32 12.07
C LYS A 27 5.86 9.05 10.91
N ARG A 28 6.86 8.42 10.31
CA ARG A 28 7.57 8.96 9.14
C ARG A 28 7.04 8.30 7.88
N PHE A 29 6.64 9.10 6.91
CA PHE A 29 6.31 8.65 5.55
C PHE A 29 7.43 9.08 4.61
N SER A 30 7.84 8.20 3.69
CA SER A 30 8.98 8.43 2.80
C SER A 30 8.74 7.83 1.43
N THR A 31 9.13 8.52 0.37
CA THR A 31 9.13 7.98 -1.00
C THR A 31 10.34 7.07 -1.26
N VAL A 32 11.33 7.10 -0.35
CA VAL A 32 12.57 6.34 -0.43
C VAL A 32 12.64 5.32 0.70
N LYS A 33 12.98 4.07 0.35
CA LYS A 33 13.21 3.00 1.32
C LYS A 33 14.54 3.22 2.03
N THR A 34 14.54 3.11 3.36
CA THR A 34 15.78 3.08 4.14
C THR A 34 16.06 1.66 4.61
N GLY A 35 17.32 1.32 4.91
CA GLY A 35 17.71 -0.07 5.21
C GLY A 35 17.13 -0.66 6.51
N LYS A 36 16.45 0.12 7.35
CA LYS A 36 15.90 -0.32 8.65
C LYS A 36 14.38 -0.50 8.66
N SER A 37 13.64 0.23 7.83
CA SER A 37 12.18 0.15 7.74
C SER A 37 11.70 0.55 6.34
N ASP A 38 10.63 -0.10 5.87
CA ASP A 38 9.98 0.25 4.61
C ASP A 38 8.81 1.21 4.86
N ASP A 39 9.17 2.48 5.07
CA ASP A 39 8.20 3.56 5.28
C ASP A 39 7.52 4.00 3.96
N THR A 40 7.77 3.28 2.86
CA THR A 40 7.21 3.58 1.54
C THR A 40 5.87 2.89 1.31
N CYS A 41 5.54 1.85 2.06
CA CYS A 41 4.28 1.11 1.90
C CYS A 41 3.25 1.60 2.92
N VAL A 42 2.03 1.90 2.47
CA VAL A 42 0.97 2.49 3.29
C VAL A 42 -0.38 1.79 3.08
N GLN A 43 -1.19 1.85 4.13
CA GLN A 43 -2.61 1.51 4.11
C GLN A 43 -3.41 2.81 4.09
N PHE A 44 -4.43 2.89 3.22
CA PHE A 44 -5.22 4.10 3.04
C PHE A 44 -6.68 3.78 2.71
N VAL A 45 -7.57 4.77 2.90
CA VAL A 45 -9.00 4.69 2.60
C VAL A 45 -9.30 5.50 1.35
N GLU A 46 -10.12 4.92 0.46
CA GLU A 46 -10.73 5.64 -0.66
C GLU A 46 -12.22 5.27 -0.72
N GLY A 47 -13.10 6.27 -0.57
CA GLY A 47 -14.52 6.00 -0.36
C GLY A 47 -14.72 5.21 0.94
N ASP A 48 -15.43 4.09 0.84
CA ASP A 48 -15.73 3.19 1.96
C ASP A 48 -14.81 1.96 1.99
N GLU A 49 -13.77 1.93 1.14
CA GLU A 49 -12.88 0.78 0.98
C GLU A 49 -11.45 1.06 1.45
N VAL A 50 -10.80 0.00 1.95
CA VAL A 50 -9.41 0.02 2.40
C VAL A 50 -8.50 -0.51 1.30
N PHE A 51 -7.43 0.21 1.04
CA PHE A 51 -6.44 -0.10 0.01
C PHE A 51 -5.01 -0.07 0.56
N TYR A 52 -4.11 -0.63 -0.24
CA TYR A 52 -2.67 -0.66 0.03
C TYR A 52 -1.91 -0.16 -1.19
N GLY A 53 -0.83 0.57 -0.94
CA GLY A 53 -0.02 1.12 -2.01
C GLY A 53 1.36 1.55 -1.57
N ARG A 54 2.16 1.94 -2.56
CA ARG A 54 3.48 2.51 -2.35
C ARG A 54 3.45 4.02 -2.56
N LEU A 55 4.08 4.75 -1.64
CA LEU A 55 4.27 6.18 -1.70
C LEU A 55 5.28 6.54 -2.79
N VAL A 56 4.83 7.36 -3.74
CA VAL A 56 5.59 7.78 -4.92
C VAL A 56 6.03 9.24 -4.77
N ALA A 57 5.13 10.10 -4.31
CA ALA A 57 5.40 11.50 -4.06
C ALA A 57 4.58 12.02 -2.86
N ILE A 58 5.12 13.04 -2.20
CA ILE A 58 4.43 13.80 -1.15
C ILE A 58 4.29 15.22 -1.64
N PHE A 59 3.06 15.73 -1.64
CA PHE A 59 2.73 17.10 -2.01
C PHE A 59 2.35 17.88 -0.76
N ILE A 60 2.96 19.04 -0.57
CA ILE A 60 2.64 19.99 0.50
C ILE A 60 2.15 21.27 -0.15
N GLY A 61 0.84 21.53 -0.06
CA GLY A 61 0.24 22.77 -0.54
C GLY A 61 -0.28 23.60 0.63
N GLU A 62 -0.04 24.91 0.60
CA GLU A 62 -0.39 25.85 1.68
C GLU A 62 -1.87 25.75 2.09
N TYR A 63 -2.78 25.65 1.12
CA TYR A 63 -4.24 25.61 1.35
C TYR A 63 -4.85 24.21 1.26
N ARG A 64 -4.09 23.24 0.72
CA ARG A 64 -4.58 21.88 0.45
C ARG A 64 -4.09 20.86 1.46
N GLY A 65 -3.13 21.26 2.31
CA GLY A 65 -2.46 20.37 3.25
C GLY A 65 -1.57 19.35 2.54
N ILE A 66 -1.30 18.26 3.25
CA ILE A 66 -0.41 17.19 2.79
C ILE A 66 -1.22 16.15 2.01
N ARG A 67 -0.74 15.81 0.82
CA ARG A 67 -1.31 14.77 -0.04
C ARG A 67 -0.23 13.80 -0.50
N PHE A 68 -0.63 12.57 -0.73
CA PHE A 68 0.25 11.49 -1.12
C PHE A 68 -0.16 10.95 -2.47
N LEU A 69 0.79 10.90 -3.40
CA LEU A 69 0.67 10.12 -4.63
C LEU A 69 1.07 8.68 -4.32
N LEU A 70 0.11 7.78 -4.46
CA LEU A 70 0.29 6.35 -4.19
C LEU A 70 0.15 5.56 -5.49
N LYS A 71 1.01 4.55 -5.65
CA LYS A 71 0.82 3.51 -6.66
C LYS A 71 0.15 2.32 -5.99
N ARG A 72 -1.08 1.97 -6.38
CA ARG A 72 -1.85 0.90 -5.74
C ARG A 72 -1.18 -0.44 -5.93
N PHE A 73 -1.29 -1.34 -4.95
CA PHE A 73 -1.01 -2.75 -5.18
C PHE A 73 -2.21 -3.43 -5.86
N ARG A 74 -1.96 -4.41 -6.74
CA ARG A 74 -2.99 -5.20 -7.43
C ARG A 74 -2.68 -6.70 -7.39
N THR A 75 -3.71 -7.49 -7.11
CA THR A 75 -3.70 -8.95 -7.21
C THR A 75 -3.39 -9.43 -8.64
N SER A 76 -2.31 -10.20 -8.84
CA SER A 76 -1.96 -10.81 -10.14
C SER A 76 -2.40 -12.28 -10.22
N LEU A 77 -2.83 -12.72 -11.42
CA LEU A 77 -3.38 -14.06 -11.65
C LEU A 77 -2.36 -15.19 -11.39
N ALA A 78 -1.09 -14.96 -11.75
CA ALA A 78 0.00 -15.90 -11.52
C ALA A 78 0.26 -16.17 -10.03
N HIS A 79 -0.08 -15.20 -9.18
CA HIS A 79 0.19 -15.26 -7.74
C HIS A 79 -0.99 -15.86 -6.97
N LEU A 80 -2.23 -15.58 -7.38
CA LEU A 80 -3.40 -16.39 -6.97
C LEU A 80 -3.13 -17.87 -7.27
N LYS A 81 -2.60 -18.18 -8.46
CA LYS A 81 -2.22 -19.53 -8.83
C LYS A 81 -1.17 -20.12 -7.89
N LEU A 82 -0.12 -19.39 -7.53
CA LEU A 82 0.94 -19.87 -6.61
C LEU A 82 0.43 -20.10 -5.17
N VAL A 83 -0.44 -19.23 -4.66
CA VAL A 83 -1.03 -19.42 -3.32
C VAL A 83 -1.98 -20.61 -3.33
N MET A 84 -2.83 -20.73 -4.34
CA MET A 84 -3.71 -21.89 -4.52
C MET A 84 -2.91 -23.18 -4.70
N ASP A 85 -1.83 -23.19 -5.49
CA ASP A 85 -0.95 -24.34 -5.66
C ASP A 85 -0.29 -24.79 -4.36
N ARG A 86 0.03 -23.86 -3.45
CA ARG A 86 0.57 -24.19 -2.11
C ARG A 86 -0.50 -24.69 -1.17
N CYS A 87 -1.66 -24.05 -1.18
CA CYS A 87 -2.84 -24.47 -0.45
C CYS A 87 -3.20 -25.92 -0.80
N LEU A 88 -3.26 -26.26 -2.10
CA LEU A 88 -3.51 -27.61 -2.60
C LEU A 88 -2.44 -28.65 -2.22
N LYS A 89 -1.22 -28.22 -1.87
CA LYS A 89 -0.12 -29.09 -1.42
C LYS A 89 -0.14 -29.37 0.09
N THR A 90 -0.81 -28.54 0.88
CA THR A 90 -1.14 -28.85 2.28
C THR A 90 -2.48 -29.54 2.29
N GLU A 91 -2.57 -30.81 2.67
CA GLU A 91 -3.86 -31.51 2.81
C GLU A 91 -4.84 -30.69 3.67
N GLY A 92 -5.88 -30.15 3.04
CA GLY A 92 -6.83 -29.24 3.67
C GLY A 92 -8.20 -29.35 3.02
N GLU A 93 -9.23 -28.97 3.78
CA GLU A 93 -10.61 -28.96 3.29
C GLU A 93 -10.80 -27.94 2.16
N VAL A 94 -11.43 -28.36 1.07
CA VAL A 94 -11.74 -27.53 -0.11
C VAL A 94 -12.42 -26.21 0.25
N GLN A 95 -13.20 -26.20 1.34
CA GLN A 95 -13.87 -25.00 1.84
C GLN A 95 -12.87 -23.92 2.31
N LYS A 96 -11.81 -24.29 3.03
CA LYS A 96 -10.77 -23.33 3.47
C LYS A 96 -10.06 -22.66 2.30
N TYR A 97 -9.91 -23.35 1.16
CA TYR A 97 -9.28 -22.75 -0.02
C TYR A 97 -10.17 -21.75 -0.73
N ARG A 98 -11.50 -21.98 -0.75
CA ARG A 98 -12.45 -20.94 -1.20
C ARG A 98 -12.38 -19.73 -0.28
N ASP A 99 -12.40 -19.95 1.03
CA ASP A 99 -12.33 -18.85 1.99
C ASP A 99 -11.01 -18.05 1.83
N ILE A 100 -9.89 -18.71 1.58
CA ILE A 100 -8.61 -18.06 1.28
C ILE A 100 -8.64 -17.31 -0.05
N ALA A 101 -9.18 -17.91 -1.11
CA ALA A 101 -9.31 -17.27 -2.42
C ALA A 101 -10.24 -16.05 -2.36
N ASP A 102 -11.32 -16.14 -1.59
CA ASP A 102 -12.27 -15.06 -1.34
C ASP A 102 -11.61 -13.94 -0.52
N VAL A 103 -10.81 -14.29 0.50
CA VAL A 103 -10.01 -13.31 1.28
C VAL A 103 -8.93 -12.63 0.43
N LEU A 104 -8.28 -13.34 -0.49
CA LEU A 104 -7.24 -12.79 -1.38
C LEU A 104 -7.81 -11.99 -2.56
N SER A 105 -9.05 -12.28 -2.96
CA SER A 105 -9.76 -11.53 -3.99
C SER A 105 -10.53 -10.34 -3.42
N ASN A 106 -10.81 -10.33 -2.11
CA ASN A 106 -11.44 -9.23 -1.43
C ASN A 106 -10.40 -8.17 -1.00
N SER A 107 -10.45 -7.01 -1.67
CA SER A 107 -9.62 -5.83 -1.38
C SER A 107 -9.69 -5.39 0.08
N SER A 108 -10.79 -5.68 0.78
CA SER A 108 -11.05 -5.27 2.17
C SER A 108 -10.22 -6.02 3.21
N PHE A 109 -9.71 -7.22 2.92
CA PHE A 109 -8.97 -8.06 3.88
C PHE A 109 -7.44 -7.95 3.76
N GLY A 110 -6.96 -7.10 2.86
CA GLY A 110 -5.61 -6.51 2.90
C GLY A 110 -4.40 -7.41 2.66
N ALA A 111 -4.61 -8.61 2.14
CA ALA A 111 -3.56 -9.35 1.46
C ALA A 111 -3.56 -8.96 -0.03
N THR A 112 -2.93 -7.83 -0.39
CA THR A 112 -2.86 -7.38 -1.79
C THR A 112 -1.50 -7.75 -2.41
N LEU A 113 -1.54 -8.47 -3.52
CA LEU A 113 -0.36 -8.95 -4.25
C LEU A 113 0.26 -7.81 -5.06
N THR A 114 1.50 -7.98 -5.48
CA THR A 114 2.44 -6.85 -5.66
C THR A 114 2.75 -6.49 -7.09
N ASP A 115 1.75 -6.62 -7.96
CA ASP A 115 1.78 -5.79 -9.16
C ASP A 115 1.31 -4.38 -8.79
N TYR A 116 1.71 -3.39 -9.59
CA TYR A 116 1.31 -2.02 -9.36
C TYR A 116 0.14 -1.63 -10.27
N GLY A 117 -0.96 -1.21 -9.66
CA GLY A 117 -2.13 -0.64 -10.34
C GLY A 117 -1.99 0.86 -10.63
N ALA A 118 -3.14 1.51 -10.82
CA ALA A 118 -3.25 2.93 -11.10
C ALA A 118 -2.65 3.80 -9.98
N TYR A 119 -2.22 5.01 -10.35
CA TYR A 119 -1.85 6.04 -9.39
C TYR A 119 -3.10 6.68 -8.78
N VAL A 120 -3.02 7.04 -7.51
CA VAL A 120 -4.09 7.76 -6.80
C VAL A 120 -3.47 8.84 -5.93
N VAL A 121 -4.12 10.01 -5.87
CA VAL A 121 -3.77 11.07 -4.93
C VAL A 121 -4.75 11.02 -3.77
N VAL A 122 -4.23 10.81 -2.56
CA VAL A 122 -5.03 10.80 -1.33
C VAL A 122 -4.56 11.89 -0.39
N LYS A 123 -5.47 12.45 0.40
CA LYS A 123 -5.10 13.33 1.52
C LYS A 123 -4.42 12.51 2.61
N SER A 124 -3.51 13.14 3.37
CA SER A 124 -2.80 12.45 4.45
C SER A 124 -3.73 11.89 5.53
N GLU A 125 -4.88 12.53 5.77
CA GLU A 125 -5.93 12.06 6.71
C GLU A 125 -6.53 10.71 6.33
N ASN A 126 -6.48 10.35 5.04
CA ASN A 126 -6.96 9.06 4.56
C ASN A 126 -5.91 7.95 4.67
N VAL A 127 -4.70 8.26 5.14
CA VAL A 127 -3.64 7.26 5.34
C VAL A 127 -3.63 6.81 6.78
N MET A 128 -3.99 5.54 6.97
CA MET A 128 -4.18 4.93 8.29
C MET A 128 -2.84 4.56 8.94
N GLY A 129 -1.82 4.27 8.13
CA GLY A 129 -0.49 3.92 8.62
C GLY A 129 0.38 3.24 7.57
N HIS A 130 1.43 2.57 8.05
CA HIS A 130 2.32 1.77 7.22
C HIS A 130 1.71 0.40 6.95
N ALA A 131 1.92 -0.09 5.73
CA ALA A 131 1.61 -1.47 5.40
C ALA A 131 2.83 -2.35 5.67
N ILE A 132 2.62 -3.53 6.25
CA ILE A 132 3.70 -4.50 6.44
C ILE A 132 3.92 -5.21 5.12
N THR A 133 5.15 -5.24 4.64
CA THR A 133 5.50 -6.01 3.44
C THR A 133 6.54 -7.07 3.75
N SER A 134 6.33 -8.27 3.23
CA SER A 134 7.29 -9.38 3.27
C SER A 134 7.74 -9.72 1.85
N ILE A 135 8.99 -10.16 1.68
CA ILE A 135 9.48 -10.64 0.39
C ILE A 135 9.64 -12.16 0.48
N VAL A 136 8.94 -12.90 -0.37
CA VAL A 136 9.03 -14.35 -0.49
C VAL A 136 9.56 -14.69 -1.88
N GLY A 137 10.85 -15.03 -1.97
CA GLY A 137 11.55 -15.15 -3.25
C GLY A 137 11.71 -13.76 -3.91
N ASN A 138 11.10 -13.59 -5.08
CA ASN A 138 11.05 -12.35 -5.86
C ASN A 138 9.69 -11.65 -5.77
N LEU A 139 8.83 -12.08 -4.85
CA LEU A 139 7.49 -11.58 -4.68
C LEU A 139 7.42 -10.73 -3.41
N LEU A 140 6.95 -9.48 -3.55
CA LEU A 140 6.54 -8.70 -2.40
C LEU A 140 5.14 -9.22 -1.99
N ILE A 141 4.81 -9.19 -0.71
CA ILE A 141 3.51 -9.57 -0.15
C ILE A 141 3.16 -8.47 0.83
N VAL A 142 2.02 -7.84 0.65
CA VAL A 142 1.51 -6.86 1.62
C VAL A 142 0.59 -7.59 2.58
N LEU A 143 0.90 -7.52 3.87
CA LEU A 143 0.09 -8.10 4.92
C LEU A 143 -0.78 -6.99 5.51
N PRO A 144 -2.07 -7.28 5.79
CA PRO A 144 -2.89 -6.33 6.51
C PRO A 144 -2.27 -6.11 7.89
N VAL A 145 -2.10 -4.84 8.28
CA VAL A 145 -1.89 -4.55 9.69
C VAL A 145 -3.22 -4.86 10.35
N THR A 146 -3.34 -6.05 10.95
CA THR A 146 -4.27 -6.19 12.05
C THR A 146 -3.74 -5.23 13.11
N ASN A 147 -4.42 -4.11 13.31
CA ASN A 147 -4.36 -3.47 14.62
C ASN A 147 -4.88 -4.55 15.57
N ARG A 148 -3.99 -5.37 16.13
CA ARG A 148 -4.28 -6.00 17.41
C ARG A 148 -4.53 -4.83 18.34
N ILE A 149 -5.81 -4.57 18.57
CA ILE A 149 -6.30 -3.95 19.78
C ILE A 149 -5.55 -4.69 20.90
N THR A 150 -4.64 -4.00 21.57
CA THR A 150 -4.26 -4.44 22.92
C THR A 150 -5.56 -4.39 23.69
N CYS A 151 -6.14 -5.55 23.99
CA CYS A 151 -7.23 -5.64 24.94
C CYS A 151 -6.78 -4.92 26.21
N SER A 152 -7.62 -3.98 26.62
CA SER A 152 -7.73 -3.31 27.93
C SER A 152 -6.66 -3.66 28.98
#